data_AF-A0A9E2IWE1-F1
#
_entry.id   AF-A0A9E2IWE1-F1
#
_cell.length_a   1.000
_cell.length_b   1.000
_cell.length_c   1.000
_cell.angle_alpha   90.00
_cell.angle_beta   90.00
_cell.angle_gamma   90.00
#
_symmetry.space_group_name_H-M   'P 1'
#
loop_
_entity.id
_entity.type
_entity.pdbx_description
1 polymer ?
#
loop_
_entity_poly.entity_id
_entity_poly.type
_entity_poly.pdbx_seq_one_letter_code
_entity_poly.pdbx_strand_id
1 'polypeptide(L)'
;MITREEEAYVLTRAYVPEHIVSLMTLISKGDPFLIEDHLGFVKDNWLILVGYPLEGNFSQERCERILKQAVDTFRPEYLWFIGPESPSSLLNSCKERQTDQYYTLDIEKTLLRPSLRRAAHKASEKLIIGRGRTISQEHQALISELLKRE
;
A
#
# COMPACT_ATOMS: atom_id res chain seq x y z
N MET A 1 -2.58 -0.08 -18.45
CA MET A 1 -3.28 -0.97 -17.49
C MET A 1 -2.50 -2.24 -17.38
N ILE A 2 -2.33 -2.76 -16.16
CA ILE A 2 -1.57 -4.00 -15.94
C ILE A 2 -2.35 -5.24 -16.37
N THR A 3 -1.65 -6.30 -16.74
CA THR A 3 -2.23 -7.63 -17.00
C THR A 3 -2.46 -8.41 -15.70
N ARG A 4 -3.11 -9.58 -15.79
CA ARG A 4 -3.30 -10.46 -14.62
C ARG A 4 -1.98 -11.04 -14.12
N GLU A 5 -1.05 -11.29 -15.02
CA GLU A 5 0.30 -11.78 -14.69
C GLU A 5 1.09 -10.70 -13.95
N GLU A 6 0.98 -9.45 -14.39
CA GLU A 6 1.59 -8.30 -13.71
C GLU A 6 0.93 -8.04 -12.34
N GLU A 7 -0.39 -8.16 -12.22
CA GLU A 7 -1.08 -8.06 -10.93
C GLU A 7 -0.61 -9.16 -9.96
N ALA A 8 -0.50 -10.41 -10.42
CA ALA A 8 0.04 -11.50 -9.62
C ALA A 8 1.51 -11.25 -9.23
N TYR A 9 2.31 -10.71 -10.15
CA TYR A 9 3.70 -10.30 -9.89
C TYR A 9 3.78 -9.26 -8.76
N VAL A 10 2.93 -8.24 -8.79
CA VAL A 10 2.84 -7.20 -7.76
C VAL A 10 2.43 -7.81 -6.42
N LEU A 11 1.33 -8.57 -6.37
CA LEU A 11 0.79 -9.12 -5.12
C LEU A 11 1.73 -10.11 -4.43
N THR A 12 2.51 -10.88 -5.20
CA THR A 12 3.52 -11.79 -4.63
C THR A 12 4.71 -11.07 -4.00
N ARG A 13 4.92 -9.80 -4.34
CA ARG A 13 6.02 -8.95 -3.83
C ARG A 13 5.53 -7.80 -2.96
N ALA A 14 4.23 -7.70 -2.72
CA ALA A 14 3.63 -6.63 -1.95
C ALA A 14 4.13 -6.65 -0.49
N TYR A 15 4.60 -5.51 0.02
CA TYR A 15 5.05 -5.36 1.40
C TYR A 15 4.57 -4.06 2.07
N VAL A 16 3.90 -3.19 1.31
CA VAL A 16 3.14 -2.03 1.81
C VAL A 16 1.68 -2.13 1.31
N PRO A 17 0.70 -1.54 2.02
CA PRO A 17 -0.70 -1.57 1.60
C PRO A 17 -0.95 -1.02 0.20
N GLU A 18 -0.15 -0.04 -0.24
CA GLU A 18 -0.26 0.60 -1.55
C GLU A 18 0.08 -0.34 -2.71
N HIS A 19 0.71 -1.50 -2.45
CA HIS A 19 0.92 -2.54 -3.47
C HIS A 19 -0.31 -3.42 -3.68
N ILE A 20 -1.35 -3.31 -2.84
CA ILE A 20 -2.57 -4.09 -3.01
C ILE A 20 -3.42 -3.43 -4.11
N VAL A 21 -3.26 -3.90 -5.34
CA VAL A 21 -3.90 -3.35 -6.55
C VAL A 21 -5.41 -3.16 -6.35
N SER A 22 -6.12 -4.21 -5.90
CA SER A 22 -7.57 -4.16 -5.72
C SER A 22 -8.03 -3.14 -4.67
N LEU A 23 -7.25 -2.95 -3.61
CA LEU A 23 -7.53 -1.94 -2.57
C LEU A 23 -7.31 -0.54 -3.14
N MET A 24 -6.15 -0.31 -3.75
CA MET A 24 -5.78 1.01 -4.25
C MET A 24 -6.63 1.45 -5.44
N THR A 25 -7.00 0.55 -6.35
CA THR A 25 -7.99 0.85 -7.40
C THR A 25 -9.35 1.19 -6.80
N LEU A 26 -9.77 0.51 -5.73
CA LEU A 26 -11.05 0.81 -5.08
C LEU A 26 -11.04 2.21 -4.43
N ILE A 27 -9.96 2.58 -3.74
CA ILE A 27 -9.81 3.85 -3.02
C ILE A 27 -9.57 5.01 -4.00
N SER A 28 -8.54 4.91 -4.83
CA SER A 28 -8.12 5.99 -5.72
C SER A 28 -9.03 6.13 -6.95
N LYS A 29 -9.75 5.07 -7.33
CA LYS A 29 -10.48 4.96 -8.61
C LYS A 29 -9.59 5.05 -9.86
N GLY A 30 -8.28 4.97 -9.70
CA GLY A 30 -7.32 5.05 -10.80
C GLY A 30 -7.00 3.70 -11.42
N ASP A 31 -6.58 3.76 -12.68
CA ASP A 31 -6.15 2.60 -13.44
C ASP A 31 -4.70 2.24 -13.07
N PRO A 32 -4.43 0.98 -12.68
CA PRO A 32 -3.09 0.56 -12.30
C PRO A 32 -2.16 0.47 -13.52
N PHE A 33 -0.91 0.85 -13.34
CA PHE A 33 0.18 0.63 -14.30
C PHE A 33 1.45 0.18 -13.56
N LEU A 34 2.35 -0.47 -14.30
CA LEU A 34 3.64 -0.92 -13.82
C LEU A 34 4.73 -0.30 -14.69
N ILE A 35 5.74 0.29 -14.05
CA ILE A 35 6.98 0.72 -14.71
C ILE A 35 8.13 0.02 -14.01
N GLU A 36 8.79 -0.90 -14.72
CA GLU A 36 9.76 -1.82 -14.13
C GLU A 36 9.16 -2.58 -12.94
N ASP A 37 9.62 -2.28 -11.73
CA ASP A 37 9.22 -2.90 -10.47
C ASP A 37 8.45 -1.93 -9.57
N HIS A 38 7.92 -0.83 -10.11
CA HIS A 38 7.14 0.15 -9.36
C HIS A 38 5.70 0.22 -9.86
N LEU A 39 4.78 0.14 -8.92
CA LEU A 39 3.34 0.28 -9.15
C LEU A 39 2.94 1.76 -9.13
N GLY A 40 1.98 2.11 -9.98
CA GLY A 40 1.29 3.38 -9.86
C GLY A 40 -0.15 3.29 -10.34
N PHE A 41 -0.87 4.40 -10.12
CA PHE A 41 -2.26 4.55 -10.49
C PHE A 41 -2.46 5.89 -11.19
N VAL A 42 -3.16 5.90 -12.30
CA VAL A 42 -3.41 7.12 -13.08
C VAL A 42 -4.90 7.28 -13.32
N LYS A 43 -5.38 8.52 -13.30
CA LYS A 43 -6.72 8.85 -13.75
C LYS A 43 -6.81 10.32 -14.13
N ASP A 44 -7.53 10.62 -15.20
CA ASP A 44 -7.82 11.99 -15.65
C ASP A 44 -6.55 12.85 -15.72
N ASN A 45 -6.36 13.76 -14.76
CA ASN A 45 -5.23 14.69 -14.67
C ASN A 45 -4.27 14.38 -13.50
N TRP A 46 -4.34 13.20 -12.90
CA TRP A 46 -3.54 12.88 -11.73
C TRP A 46 -2.86 11.52 -11.75
N LEU A 47 -1.78 11.41 -10.98
CA LEU A 47 -0.92 10.26 -10.89
C LEU A 47 -0.55 9.97 -9.43
N ILE A 48 -0.66 8.70 -9.01
CA ILE A 48 -0.07 8.19 -7.78
C ILE A 48 1.08 7.27 -8.19
N LEU A 49 2.28 7.54 -7.69
CA LEU A 49 3.43 6.64 -7.83
C LEU A 49 3.79 6.03 -6.48
N VAL A 50 3.84 4.71 -6.42
CA VAL A 50 4.32 3.97 -5.24
C VAL A 50 5.83 3.76 -5.41
N GLY A 51 6.61 4.57 -4.69
CA GLY A 51 8.09 4.59 -4.67
C GLY A 51 8.75 3.44 -3.89
N TYR A 52 7.97 2.48 -3.42
CA TYR A 52 8.45 1.26 -2.78
C TYR A 52 8.73 0.21 -3.87
N PRO A 53 10.00 -0.16 -4.13
CA PRO A 53 10.32 -1.10 -5.21
C PRO A 53 9.84 -2.51 -4.89
N LEU A 54 9.18 -3.18 -5.84
CA LEU A 54 8.79 -4.58 -5.70
C LEU A 54 10.01 -5.53 -5.70
N GLU A 55 11.16 -5.08 -6.22
CA GLU A 55 12.39 -5.85 -6.27
C GLU A 55 13.62 -5.06 -5.83
N GLY A 56 14.47 -5.71 -5.03
CA GLY A 56 15.71 -5.12 -4.55
C GLY A 56 15.47 -4.06 -3.46
N ASN A 57 16.53 -3.30 -3.17
CA ASN A 57 16.49 -2.23 -2.19
C ASN A 57 16.12 -0.90 -2.87
N PHE A 58 15.53 0.01 -2.10
CA PHE A 58 15.29 1.38 -2.55
C PHE A 58 16.60 2.05 -3.00
N SER A 59 16.54 2.73 -4.15
CA SER A 59 17.57 3.63 -4.67
C SER A 59 16.89 4.90 -5.13
N GLN A 60 17.42 6.04 -4.69
CA GLN A 60 16.88 7.34 -5.04
C GLN A 60 17.01 7.60 -6.55
N GLU A 61 18.13 7.22 -7.16
CA GLU A 61 18.40 7.42 -8.59
C GLU A 61 17.42 6.62 -9.46
N ARG A 62 17.15 5.37 -9.08
CA ARG A 62 16.17 4.52 -9.77
C ARG A 62 14.76 5.10 -9.65
N CYS A 63 14.38 5.50 -8.44
CA CYS A 63 13.08 6.10 -8.15
C CYS A 63 12.86 7.39 -8.96
N GLU A 64 13.85 8.28 -9.00
CA GLU A 64 13.79 9.54 -9.77
C GLU A 64 13.63 9.29 -11.27
N ARG A 65 14.32 8.28 -11.81
CA ARG A 65 14.20 7.91 -13.22
C ARG A 65 12.80 7.37 -13.55
N ILE A 66 12.26 6.49 -12.70
CA ILE A 66 10.91 5.93 -12.87
C ILE A 66 9.86 7.03 -12.74
N LEU A 67 10.01 7.91 -11.76
CA LEU A 67 9.13 9.06 -11.58
C LEU A 67 9.12 9.96 -12.82
N LYS A 68 10.30 10.30 -13.34
CA LYS A 68 10.41 11.10 -14.57
C LYS A 68 9.72 10.40 -15.73
N GLN A 69 9.95 9.11 -15.93
CA GLN A 69 9.29 8.33 -16.97
C GLN A 69 7.76 8.35 -16.83
N ALA A 70 7.24 8.21 -15.61
CA ALA A 70 5.80 8.26 -15.35
C ALA A 70 5.20 9.64 -15.65
N VAL A 71 5.86 10.72 -15.23
CA VAL A 71 5.43 12.10 -15.50
C VAL A 71 5.48 12.40 -17.00
N ASP A 72 6.54 12.00 -17.70
CA ASP A 72 6.68 12.23 -19.15
C ASP A 72 5.59 11.46 -19.95
N THR A 73 5.21 10.28 -19.47
CA THR A 73 4.21 9.41 -20.10
C THR A 73 2.79 9.91 -19.88
N PHE A 74 2.42 10.19 -18.63
CA PHE A 74 1.04 10.50 -18.24
C PHE A 74 0.73 12.00 -18.17
N ARG A 75 1.76 12.85 -18.07
CA ARG A 75 1.67 14.31 -17.99
C ARG A 75 0.60 14.80 -17.00
N PRO A 76 0.65 14.35 -15.73
CA PRO A 76 -0.36 14.72 -14.74
C PRO A 76 -0.24 16.20 -14.34
N GLU A 77 -1.37 16.79 -13.97
CA GLU A 77 -1.42 18.07 -13.25
C GLU A 77 -1.15 17.87 -11.74
N TYR A 78 -1.60 16.75 -11.18
CA TYR A 78 -1.39 16.38 -9.78
C TYR A 78 -0.61 15.08 -9.64
N LEU A 79 0.43 15.12 -8.81
CA LEU A 79 1.25 13.95 -8.51
C LEU A 79 1.24 13.70 -7.01
N TRP A 80 0.87 12.48 -6.61
CA TRP A 80 1.14 11.94 -5.30
C TRP A 80 2.27 10.91 -5.39
N PHE A 81 3.20 11.02 -4.46
CA PHE A 81 4.32 10.09 -4.36
C PHE A 81 4.32 9.48 -2.96
N ILE A 82 4.33 8.15 -2.89
CA ILE A 82 4.32 7.40 -1.63
C ILE A 82 5.53 6.47 -1.63
N GLY A 83 6.55 6.77 -0.84
CA GLY A 83 7.80 6.01 -0.86
C GLY A 83 8.65 6.20 0.39
N PRO A 84 9.75 5.43 0.52
CA PRO A 84 10.65 5.50 1.67
C PRO A 84 11.23 6.90 1.87
N GLU A 85 11.58 7.57 0.78
CA GLU A 85 12.18 8.89 0.76
C GLU A 85 11.59 9.72 -0.38
N SER A 86 11.46 11.04 -0.16
CA SER A 86 10.95 11.96 -1.18
C SER A 86 12.02 12.21 -2.25
N PRO A 87 11.72 11.99 -3.55
CA PRO A 87 12.62 12.29 -4.66
C PRO A 87 13.06 13.75 -4.65
N SER A 88 14.35 14.02 -4.93
CA SER A 88 14.89 15.38 -4.86
C SER A 88 14.19 16.34 -5.83
N SER A 89 13.77 15.82 -6.98
CA SER A 89 13.02 16.53 -8.01
C SER A 89 11.65 17.04 -7.54
N LEU A 90 11.07 16.45 -6.49
CA LEU A 90 9.79 16.86 -5.93
C LEU A 90 9.91 17.83 -4.75
N LEU A 91 11.08 17.96 -4.13
CA LEU A 91 11.23 18.73 -2.88
C LEU A 91 10.80 20.20 -3.01
N ASN A 92 11.02 20.80 -4.18
CA ASN A 92 10.70 22.22 -4.42
C ASN A 92 9.27 22.46 -4.92
N SER A 93 8.59 21.43 -5.44
CA SER A 93 7.23 21.52 -6.00
C SER A 93 6.17 20.87 -5.13
N CYS A 94 6.58 20.12 -4.10
CA CYS A 94 5.71 19.46 -3.15
C CYS A 94 4.97 20.49 -2.29
N LYS A 95 3.63 20.43 -2.33
CA LYS A 95 2.76 21.32 -1.54
C LYS A 95 2.45 20.77 -0.15
N GLU A 96 2.39 19.44 -0.02
CA GLU A 96 1.98 18.75 1.19
C GLU A 96 2.81 17.49 1.40
N ARG A 97 3.18 17.22 2.66
CA ARG A 97 3.95 16.05 3.04
C ARG A 97 3.39 15.41 4.30
N GLN A 98 3.27 14.10 4.27
CA GLN A 98 2.95 13.27 5.42
C GLN A 98 4.03 12.20 5.60
N THR A 99 4.09 11.64 6.80
CA THR A 99 5.05 10.59 7.15
C THR A 99 4.32 9.50 7.90
N ASP A 100 4.48 8.27 7.42
CA ASP A 100 3.90 7.08 8.02
C ASP A 100 4.98 6.02 8.26
N GLN A 101 4.65 4.99 9.03
CA GLN A 101 5.51 3.85 9.28
C GLN A 101 4.78 2.56 8.94
N TYR A 102 5.39 1.77 8.07
CA TYR A 102 4.90 0.44 7.71
C TYR A 102 5.71 -0.62 8.46
N TYR A 103 5.00 -1.58 9.06
CA TYR A 103 5.60 -2.75 9.68
C TYR A 103 5.17 -3.99 8.90
N THR A 104 6.15 -4.74 8.40
CA THR A 104 5.91 -6.01 7.71
C THR A 104 6.19 -7.16 8.67
N LEU A 105 5.24 -8.08 8.81
CA LEU A 105 5.38 -9.30 9.60
C LEU A 105 5.57 -10.50 8.68
N ASP A 106 6.78 -11.07 8.65
CA ASP A 106 7.06 -12.31 7.93
C ASP A 106 6.55 -13.50 8.76
N ILE A 107 5.38 -14.03 8.40
CA ILE A 107 4.69 -15.09 9.16
C ILE A 107 5.55 -16.37 9.22
N GLU A 108 6.27 -16.68 8.15
CA GLU A 108 7.06 -17.91 8.04
C GLU A 108 8.34 -17.85 8.90
N LYS A 109 8.97 -16.67 8.97
CA LYS A 109 10.21 -16.49 9.75
C LYS A 109 9.97 -16.05 11.20
N THR A 110 8.78 -15.55 11.53
CA THR A 110 8.52 -15.02 12.87
C THR A 110 8.34 -16.14 13.88
N LEU A 111 9.28 -16.24 14.83
CA LEU A 111 9.15 -17.14 15.97
C LEU A 111 8.05 -16.66 16.93
N LEU A 112 7.01 -17.49 17.09
CA LEU A 112 5.92 -17.19 18.02
C LEU A 112 6.37 -17.34 19.48
N ARG A 113 6.36 -16.24 20.23
CA ARG A 113 6.67 -16.23 21.66
C ARG A 113 5.66 -17.10 22.44
N PRO A 114 6.10 -17.88 23.46
CA PRO A 114 5.19 -18.70 24.26
C PRO A 114 4.05 -17.92 24.92
N SER A 115 4.27 -16.65 25.28
CA SER A 115 3.24 -15.77 25.82
C SER A 115 2.10 -15.51 24.83
N LEU A 116 2.43 -15.25 23.55
CA LEU A 116 1.42 -15.06 22.50
C LEU A 116 0.61 -16.33 22.27
N ARG A 117 1.26 -17.50 22.27
CA ARG A 117 0.57 -18.78 22.14
C ARG A 117 -0.43 -19.01 23.27
N ARG A 118 -0.03 -18.73 24.52
CA ARG A 118 -0.93 -18.82 25.68
C ARG A 118 -2.10 -17.83 25.59
N ALA A 119 -1.85 -16.60 25.15
CA ALA A 119 -2.89 -15.60 24.98
C ALA A 119 -3.91 -16.04 23.91
N ALA A 120 -3.44 -16.53 22.76
CA ALA A 120 -4.28 -17.06 21.70
C ALA A 120 -5.12 -18.26 22.16
N HIS A 121 -4.53 -19.20 22.91
CA HIS A 121 -5.26 -20.35 23.47
C HIS A 121 -6.38 -19.89 24.41
N LYS A 122 -6.09 -19.02 25.37
CA LYS A 122 -7.08 -18.49 26.31
C LYS A 122 -8.21 -17.74 25.58
N ALA A 123 -7.89 -17.03 24.49
CA ALA A 123 -8.90 -16.38 23.67
C ALA A 123 -9.79 -17.39 22.94
N SER A 124 -9.20 -18.47 22.39
CA SER A 124 -9.96 -19.51 21.67
C SER A 124 -10.95 -20.30 22.54
N GLU A 125 -10.77 -20.33 23.86
CA GLU A 125 -11.75 -20.92 24.78
C GLU A 125 -13.05 -20.11 24.87
N LYS A 126 -13.04 -18.85 24.44
CA LYS A 126 -14.15 -17.90 24.64
C LYS A 126 -14.65 -17.25 23.35
N LEU A 127 -13.84 -17.27 22.28
CA LEU A 127 -14.10 -16.53 21.06
C LEU A 127 -14.02 -17.46 19.85
N ILE A 128 -14.89 -17.20 18.87
CA ILE A 128 -14.86 -17.85 17.55
C ILE A 128 -14.52 -16.78 16.53
N ILE A 129 -13.58 -17.10 15.62
CA ILE A 129 -13.23 -16.22 14.52
C ILE A 129 -14.01 -16.65 13.29
N GLY A 130 -14.93 -15.80 12.83
CA GLY A 130 -15.62 -15.95 11.56
C GLY A 130 -14.91 -15.19 10.43
N ARG A 131 -14.96 -15.71 9.21
CA ARG A 131 -14.58 -14.97 8.00
C ARG A 131 -15.84 -14.64 7.21
N GLY A 132 -16.06 -13.36 6.95
CA GLY A 132 -17.20 -12.86 6.17
C GLY A 132 -16.76 -11.97 5.03
N ARG A 133 -17.65 -11.75 4.06
CA ARG A 133 -17.47 -10.78 2.97
C ARG A 133 -18.37 -9.55 3.11
N THR A 134 -19.19 -9.51 4.15
CA THR A 134 -20.19 -8.48 4.40
C THR A 134 -19.87 -7.73 5.67
N ILE A 135 -19.85 -6.40 5.62
CA ILE A 135 -19.76 -5.54 6.80
C ILE A 135 -21.16 -5.46 7.42
N SER A 136 -21.34 -6.11 8.57
CA SER A 136 -22.60 -6.06 9.33
C SER A 136 -22.74 -4.78 10.16
N GLN A 137 -23.88 -4.61 10.82
CA GLN A 137 -24.14 -3.45 11.68
C GLN A 137 -23.18 -3.38 12.87
N GLU A 138 -22.79 -4.53 13.43
CA GLU A 138 -21.81 -4.62 14.53
C GLU A 138 -20.43 -4.12 14.08
N HIS A 139 -20.01 -4.45 12.86
CA HIS A 139 -18.78 -3.92 12.29
C HIS A 139 -18.84 -2.41 12.11
N GLN A 140 -19.97 -1.87 11.61
CA GLN A 140 -20.18 -0.43 11.47
C GLN A 140 -20.14 0.30 12.82
N ALA A 141 -20.71 -0.29 13.87
CA ALA A 141 -20.68 0.26 15.23
C ALA A 141 -19.24 0.36 15.75
N LEU A 142 -18.43 -0.69 15.58
CA LEU A 142 -17.01 -0.69 15.95
C LEU A 142 -16.20 0.35 15.17
N ILE A 143 -16.41 0.46 13.86
CA ILE A 143 -15.74 1.47 13.02
C ILE A 143 -16.10 2.88 13.50
N SER A 144 -17.39 3.13 13.73
CA SER A 144 -17.88 4.43 14.21
C SER A 144 -17.35 4.79 15.60
N GLU A 145 -17.19 3.80 16.47
CA GLU A 145 -16.58 3.99 17.79
C GLU A 145 -15.09 4.35 17.68
N LEU A 146 -14.35 3.67 16.80
CA LEU A 146 -12.93 3.95 16.58
C LEU A 146 -12.72 5.37 16.05
N LEU A 147 -13.46 5.76 15.02
CA LEU A 147 -13.35 7.09 14.39
C LEU A 147 -13.72 8.25 15.31
N LYS A 148 -14.47 8.01 16.39
CA LYS A 148 -14.78 9.03 17.40
C LYS A 148 -13.66 9.25 18.41
N ARG A 149 -12.69 8.35 18.47
CA ARG A 149 -11.55 8.40 19.41
C ARG A 149 -10.31 9.06 18.80
N GLU A 150 -10.30 9.24 17.49
CA GLU A 150 -9.31 10.02 16.73
C GLU A 150 -9.74 11.50 16.67
#